data_AF-T2M9S5-F1
#
_entry.id   AF-T2M9S5-F1
#
_cell.length_a   1.000
_cell.length_b   1.000
_cell.length_c   1.000
_cell.angle_alpha   90.00
_cell.angle_beta   90.00
_cell.angle_gamma   90.00
#
_symmetry.space_group_name_H-M   'P 1'
#
loop_
_entity.id
_entity.type
_entity.pdbx_description
1 polymer ?
#
loop_
_entity_poly.entity_id
_entity_poly.type
_entity_poly.pdbx_seq_one_letter_code
_entity_poly.pdbx_strand_id
1 'polypeptide(L)'
;MSCLNSWPILSFIPSSLATKVKKAFVFGGAGNEALLTLTNGDVYALGFNGNGCLGVGDGSSTLEPKIIEQLCQKDIVQLAYGMGPHVLAVTDSGELYSWGHGGYGQLGHTSEEKSKPVLVYMQKKVIQVACGSYHSIALTEDGEVYAWGSNNCGQLGLGISNNQATPKRVSLIPSKKIVSVSCGQSFTVMLTTDGELYSWGYNGNGQLGIENNTNQLQPVRVTGSLFGKFIEKIVCGMAHVLVLTDIGELYSWGANSYGQLGLGTTHNTSVPTLINTTTDDRWSDIAAHHYNHISAGVTISGKIYMWGHCHGLTILSPREVAVNNLDGVFSCFGMPQIMYKFIDIDHEENQTIKEAIAKSFNESVSSFL
;
A
#
# COMPACT_ATOMS: atom_id res chain seq x y z
N MET A 1 12.09 -16.54 -10.48
CA MET A 1 11.05 -17.56 -10.11
C MET A 1 10.88 -17.77 -8.59
N SER A 2 11.88 -17.50 -7.74
CA SER A 2 11.80 -17.69 -6.27
C SER A 2 10.76 -16.78 -5.59
N CYS A 3 10.66 -15.51 -5.98
CA CYS A 3 9.76 -14.54 -5.34
C CYS A 3 8.27 -14.82 -5.60
N LEU A 4 7.91 -15.38 -6.77
CA LEU A 4 6.52 -15.77 -7.06
C LEU A 4 6.07 -16.94 -6.18
N ASN A 5 6.95 -17.90 -5.93
CA ASN A 5 6.65 -19.10 -5.15
C ASN A 5 6.40 -18.80 -3.66
N SER A 6 6.77 -17.62 -3.18
CA SER A 6 6.46 -17.17 -1.83
C SER A 6 4.97 -16.91 -1.62
N TRP A 7 4.17 -16.81 -2.69
CA TRP A 7 2.75 -16.49 -2.62
C TRP A 7 1.89 -17.68 -3.06
N PRO A 8 1.14 -18.32 -2.15
CA PRO A 8 0.43 -19.57 -2.44
C PRO A 8 -0.54 -19.50 -3.63
N ILE A 9 -1.26 -18.38 -3.81
CA ILE A 9 -2.20 -18.22 -4.93
C ILE A 9 -1.48 -18.27 -6.29
N LEU A 10 -0.21 -17.87 -6.36
CA LEU A 10 0.57 -17.86 -7.58
C LEU A 10 1.07 -19.28 -7.95
N SER A 11 1.00 -20.25 -7.03
CA SER A 11 1.36 -21.65 -7.31
C SER A 11 0.39 -22.33 -8.30
N PHE A 12 -0.80 -21.78 -8.51
CA PHE A 12 -1.77 -22.27 -9.49
C PHE A 12 -1.46 -21.82 -10.94
N ILE A 13 -0.49 -20.93 -11.13
CA ILE A 13 -0.12 -20.44 -12.46
C ILE A 13 0.62 -21.53 -13.24
N PRO A 14 0.18 -21.87 -14.47
CA PRO A 14 0.90 -22.83 -15.30
C PRO A 14 2.32 -22.39 -15.59
N SER A 15 3.29 -23.31 -15.61
CA SER A 15 4.71 -22.98 -15.81
C SER A 15 4.98 -22.24 -17.13
N SER A 16 4.17 -22.48 -18.18
CA SER A 16 4.24 -21.77 -19.46
C SER A 16 3.88 -20.28 -19.38
N LEU A 17 3.05 -19.91 -18.38
CA LEU A 17 2.66 -18.54 -18.08
C LEU A 17 3.62 -17.91 -17.06
N ALA A 18 4.03 -18.67 -16.05
CA ALA A 18 4.92 -18.21 -14.98
C ALA A 18 6.25 -17.64 -15.51
N THR A 19 6.82 -18.21 -16.57
CA THR A 19 8.06 -17.72 -17.21
C THR A 19 7.89 -16.41 -17.96
N LYS A 20 6.65 -15.97 -18.19
CA LYS A 20 6.32 -14.72 -18.90
C LYS A 20 5.81 -13.64 -17.96
N VAL A 21 5.64 -13.93 -16.67
CA VAL A 21 5.19 -12.92 -15.71
C VAL A 21 6.27 -11.85 -15.59
N LYS A 22 5.88 -10.60 -15.81
CA LYS A 22 6.69 -9.39 -15.62
C LYS A 22 6.41 -8.80 -14.24
N LYS A 23 5.12 -8.69 -13.89
CA LYS A 23 4.65 -8.19 -12.59
C LYS A 23 3.58 -9.08 -12.01
N ALA A 24 3.55 -9.21 -10.68
CA ALA A 24 2.49 -9.89 -9.96
C ALA A 24 2.02 -9.05 -8.77
N PHE A 25 0.73 -9.16 -8.47
CA PHE A 25 0.11 -8.53 -7.32
C PHE A 25 -0.89 -9.48 -6.67
N VAL A 26 -0.69 -9.79 -5.40
CA VAL A 26 -1.62 -10.61 -4.60
C VAL A 26 -2.34 -9.70 -3.62
N PHE A 27 -3.66 -9.78 -3.64
CA PHE A 27 -4.52 -8.87 -2.90
C PHE A 27 -5.73 -9.59 -2.30
N GLY A 28 -6.62 -8.79 -1.71
CA GLY A 28 -7.92 -9.17 -1.18
C GLY A 28 -7.92 -9.75 0.23
N GLY A 29 -9.14 -10.00 0.74
CA GLY A 29 -9.39 -10.20 2.18
C GLY A 29 -8.87 -11.53 2.72
N ALA A 30 -8.65 -12.51 1.85
CA ALA A 30 -8.05 -13.80 2.19
C ALA A 30 -6.70 -14.02 1.48
N GLY A 31 -6.18 -13.02 0.73
CA GLY A 31 -4.91 -13.13 0.00
C GLY A 31 -4.98 -14.16 -1.12
N ASN A 32 -6.17 -14.31 -1.71
CA ASN A 32 -6.47 -15.34 -2.68
C ASN A 32 -6.96 -14.77 -4.01
N GLU A 33 -6.66 -13.49 -4.26
CA GLU A 33 -6.86 -12.79 -5.52
C GLU A 33 -5.50 -12.36 -6.06
N ALA A 34 -5.28 -12.54 -7.37
CA ALA A 34 -4.02 -12.19 -8.00
C ALA A 34 -4.24 -11.54 -9.37
N LEU A 35 -3.42 -10.54 -9.68
CA LEU A 35 -3.29 -9.92 -10.99
C LEU A 35 -1.84 -10.04 -11.48
N LEU A 36 -1.69 -10.43 -12.74
CA LEU A 36 -0.41 -10.67 -13.38
C LEU A 36 -0.32 -9.80 -14.63
N THR A 37 0.81 -9.14 -14.84
CA THR A 37 1.16 -8.55 -16.12
C THR A 37 2.27 -9.38 -16.73
N LEU A 38 2.12 -9.78 -17.99
CA LEU A 38 3.13 -10.55 -18.71
C LEU A 38 4.08 -9.64 -19.49
N THR A 39 5.21 -10.20 -19.93
CA THR A 39 6.22 -9.51 -20.75
C THR A 39 5.70 -9.09 -22.13
N ASN A 40 4.67 -9.74 -22.65
CA ASN A 40 4.01 -9.34 -23.88
C ASN A 40 2.92 -8.28 -23.67
N GLY A 41 2.71 -7.80 -22.45
CA GLY A 41 1.70 -6.79 -22.10
C GLY A 41 0.30 -7.34 -21.77
N ASP A 42 0.08 -8.65 -21.84
CA ASP A 42 -1.21 -9.23 -21.44
C ASP A 42 -1.39 -9.18 -19.92
N VAL A 43 -2.63 -8.97 -19.48
CA VAL A 43 -2.99 -8.91 -18.07
C VAL A 43 -3.93 -10.05 -17.74
N TYR A 44 -3.59 -10.82 -16.72
CA TYR A 44 -4.38 -11.96 -16.24
C TYR A 44 -4.78 -11.76 -14.79
N ALA A 45 -5.90 -12.36 -14.39
CA ALA A 45 -6.27 -12.53 -13.01
C ALA A 45 -6.77 -13.94 -12.70
N LEU A 46 -6.57 -14.34 -11.44
CA LEU A 46 -7.06 -15.58 -10.87
C LEU A 46 -7.38 -15.34 -9.40
N GLY A 47 -8.23 -16.19 -8.84
CA GLY A 47 -8.54 -16.22 -7.43
C GLY A 47 -10.01 -16.18 -7.09
N PHE A 48 -10.30 -15.66 -5.90
CA PHE A 48 -11.64 -15.33 -5.46
C PHE A 48 -12.19 -14.13 -6.22
N ASN A 49 -13.45 -14.19 -6.66
CA ASN A 49 -14.05 -13.13 -7.47
C ASN A 49 -15.29 -12.51 -6.80
N GLY A 50 -15.14 -12.06 -5.55
CA GLY A 50 -16.18 -11.32 -4.84
C GLY A 50 -16.45 -9.97 -5.51
N ASN A 51 -17.72 -9.68 -5.82
CA ASN A 51 -18.15 -8.43 -6.47
C ASN A 51 -17.43 -8.12 -7.81
N GLY A 52 -16.91 -9.14 -8.49
CA GLY A 52 -16.21 -8.95 -9.76
C GLY A 52 -14.80 -8.37 -9.63
N CYS A 53 -14.16 -8.46 -8.46
CA CYS A 53 -12.85 -7.87 -8.17
C CYS A 53 -11.69 -8.42 -9.03
N LEU A 54 -11.86 -9.55 -9.73
CA LEU A 54 -10.87 -10.01 -10.70
C LEU A 54 -10.91 -9.24 -12.01
N GLY A 55 -12.00 -8.53 -12.32
CA GLY A 55 -12.08 -7.71 -13.55
C GLY A 55 -12.28 -8.51 -14.85
N VAL A 56 -12.56 -9.81 -14.76
CA VAL A 56 -12.64 -10.73 -15.91
C VAL A 56 -14.01 -10.75 -16.61
N GLY A 57 -14.97 -9.98 -16.11
CA GLY A 57 -16.31 -9.84 -16.70
C GLY A 57 -17.38 -10.81 -16.22
N ASP A 58 -17.07 -11.63 -15.23
CA ASP A 58 -18.01 -12.53 -14.56
C ASP A 58 -17.89 -12.40 -13.02
N GLY A 59 -18.71 -13.15 -12.28
CA GLY A 59 -18.68 -13.23 -10.82
C GLY A 59 -18.11 -14.55 -10.29
N SER A 60 -17.43 -15.33 -11.14
CA SER A 60 -16.99 -16.68 -10.81
C SER A 60 -15.53 -16.67 -10.36
N SER A 61 -15.27 -17.22 -9.17
CA SER A 61 -13.90 -17.50 -8.72
C SER A 61 -13.25 -18.53 -9.65
N THR A 62 -11.94 -18.40 -9.90
CA THR A 62 -11.20 -19.28 -10.82
C THR A 62 -9.76 -19.45 -10.35
N LEU A 63 -9.21 -20.66 -10.41
CA LEU A 63 -7.76 -20.87 -10.25
C LEU A 63 -7.04 -20.90 -11.61
N GLU A 64 -7.79 -20.99 -12.70
CA GLU A 64 -7.26 -20.83 -14.05
C GLU A 64 -7.14 -19.33 -14.36
N PRO A 65 -5.94 -18.84 -14.72
CA PRO A 65 -5.73 -17.45 -15.10
C PRO A 65 -6.62 -17.04 -16.28
N LYS A 66 -7.44 -16.02 -16.08
CA LYS A 66 -8.29 -15.40 -17.11
C LYS A 66 -7.76 -14.04 -17.51
N ILE A 67 -7.84 -13.73 -18.80
CA ILE A 67 -7.38 -12.46 -19.35
C ILE A 67 -8.32 -11.31 -18.95
N ILE A 68 -7.74 -10.14 -18.68
CA ILE A 68 -8.44 -8.87 -18.48
C ILE A 68 -8.20 -8.00 -19.72
N GLU A 69 -9.04 -8.17 -20.73
CA GLU A 69 -8.86 -7.54 -22.05
C GLU A 69 -8.71 -6.01 -21.97
N GLN A 70 -9.41 -5.35 -21.03
CA GLN A 70 -9.39 -3.89 -20.88
C GLN A 70 -8.03 -3.33 -20.44
N LEU A 71 -7.17 -4.15 -19.83
CA LEU A 71 -5.87 -3.73 -19.28
C LEU A 71 -4.68 -4.25 -20.10
N CYS A 72 -4.91 -5.13 -21.09
CA CYS A 72 -3.83 -5.58 -21.97
C CYS A 72 -3.19 -4.39 -22.69
N GLN A 73 -1.85 -4.39 -22.77
CA GLN A 73 -1.04 -3.36 -23.43
C GLN A 73 -1.13 -1.97 -22.78
N LYS A 74 -1.61 -1.88 -21.53
CA LYS A 74 -1.74 -0.62 -20.79
C LYS A 74 -0.61 -0.37 -19.79
N ASP A 75 0.36 -1.27 -19.67
CA ASP A 75 1.49 -1.20 -18.72
C ASP A 75 1.11 -0.67 -17.34
N ILE A 76 0.50 -1.54 -16.52
CA ILE A 76 0.08 -1.17 -15.16
C ILE A 76 1.30 -0.88 -14.28
N VAL A 77 1.32 0.30 -13.66
CA VAL A 77 2.42 0.76 -12.79
C VAL A 77 2.04 0.74 -11.31
N GLN A 78 0.75 0.87 -10.97
CA GLN A 78 0.29 0.74 -9.58
C GLN A 78 -1.11 0.12 -9.51
N LEU A 79 -1.32 -0.70 -8.46
CA LEU A 79 -2.63 -1.15 -8.01
C LEU A 79 -2.88 -0.68 -6.57
N ALA A 80 -4.14 -0.38 -6.28
CA ALA A 80 -4.66 -0.24 -4.93
C ALA A 80 -6.00 -0.97 -4.82
N TYR A 81 -6.34 -1.46 -3.64
CA TYR A 81 -7.59 -2.18 -3.43
C TYR A 81 -8.13 -1.96 -2.02
N GLY A 82 -9.45 -1.97 -1.90
CA GLY A 82 -10.13 -1.83 -0.61
C GLY A 82 -10.65 -3.15 -0.06
N MET A 83 -11.19 -3.10 1.17
CA MET A 83 -11.83 -4.25 1.84
C MET A 83 -13.09 -4.76 1.12
N GLY A 84 -13.74 -3.91 0.34
CA GLY A 84 -15.02 -4.16 -0.33
C GLY A 84 -15.08 -5.19 -1.46
N PRO A 85 -14.02 -5.93 -1.83
CA PRO A 85 -12.94 -5.47 -2.72
C PRO A 85 -13.40 -4.61 -3.92
N HIS A 86 -12.82 -3.43 -4.01
CA HIS A 86 -12.74 -2.64 -5.25
C HIS A 86 -11.27 -2.48 -5.59
N VAL A 87 -10.95 -2.35 -6.87
CA VAL A 87 -9.58 -2.24 -7.35
C VAL A 87 -9.43 -0.96 -8.17
N LEU A 88 -8.31 -0.27 -7.97
CA LEU A 88 -7.84 0.84 -8.79
C LEU A 88 -6.54 0.42 -9.47
N ALA A 89 -6.42 0.69 -10.77
CA ALA A 89 -5.20 0.46 -11.53
C ALA A 89 -4.77 1.74 -12.25
N VAL A 90 -3.49 2.06 -12.17
CA VAL A 90 -2.87 3.19 -12.88
C VAL A 90 -1.91 2.64 -13.93
N THR A 91 -2.02 3.16 -15.15
CA THR A 91 -1.14 2.86 -16.28
C THR A 91 0.09 3.77 -16.29
N ASP A 92 1.12 3.44 -17.06
CA ASP A 92 2.30 4.30 -17.27
C ASP A 92 1.97 5.66 -17.94
N SER A 93 0.94 5.66 -18.79
CA SER A 93 0.31 6.83 -19.39
C SER A 93 -0.50 7.66 -18.38
N GLY A 94 -0.76 7.11 -17.19
CA GLY A 94 -1.51 7.70 -16.07
C GLY A 94 -3.02 7.73 -16.27
N GLU A 95 -3.55 6.82 -17.08
CA GLU A 95 -4.96 6.46 -17.10
C GLU A 95 -5.31 5.71 -15.80
N LEU A 96 -6.48 6.01 -15.24
CA LEU A 96 -6.99 5.37 -14.04
C LEU A 96 -8.17 4.46 -14.39
N TYR A 97 -8.09 3.19 -14.02
CA TYR A 97 -9.17 2.22 -14.15
C TYR A 97 -9.67 1.79 -12.78
N SER A 98 -10.97 1.49 -12.67
CA SER A 98 -11.56 0.91 -11.46
C SER A 98 -12.64 -0.13 -11.75
N TRP A 99 -12.74 -1.12 -10.85
CA TRP A 99 -13.75 -2.18 -10.89
C TRP A 99 -13.93 -2.84 -9.52
N GLY A 100 -14.82 -3.82 -9.43
CA GLY A 100 -15.22 -4.51 -8.20
C GLY A 100 -16.47 -3.91 -7.58
N HIS A 101 -16.54 -3.94 -6.25
CA HIS A 101 -17.66 -3.39 -5.48
C HIS A 101 -17.78 -1.87 -5.63
N GLY A 102 -18.99 -1.37 -5.90
CA GLY A 102 -19.24 0.06 -6.14
C GLY A 102 -20.28 0.72 -5.25
N GLY A 103 -20.88 0.01 -4.28
CA GLY A 103 -22.07 0.48 -3.53
C GLY A 103 -21.96 1.81 -2.77
N TYR A 104 -20.74 2.32 -2.54
CA TYR A 104 -20.50 3.63 -1.90
C TYR A 104 -19.95 4.68 -2.87
N GLY A 105 -19.91 4.39 -4.17
CA GLY A 105 -19.38 5.27 -5.21
C GLY A 105 -17.86 5.20 -5.39
N GLN A 106 -17.17 4.26 -4.75
CA GLN A 106 -15.71 4.16 -4.72
C GLN A 106 -15.05 3.76 -6.06
N LEU A 107 -15.86 3.41 -7.06
CA LEU A 107 -15.37 3.24 -8.43
C LEU A 107 -15.18 4.58 -9.15
N GLY A 108 -15.90 5.64 -8.77
CA GLY A 108 -15.68 6.99 -9.32
C GLY A 108 -16.35 7.27 -10.67
N HIS A 109 -17.03 6.29 -11.26
CA HIS A 109 -17.87 6.44 -12.47
C HIS A 109 -19.29 5.90 -12.28
N THR A 110 -19.56 5.20 -11.17
CA THR A 110 -20.87 4.65 -10.82
C THR A 110 -20.95 4.31 -9.34
N SER A 111 -22.16 4.05 -8.85
CA SER A 111 -22.43 3.47 -7.52
C SER A 111 -22.79 1.98 -7.59
N GLU A 112 -22.66 1.37 -8.78
CA GLU A 112 -22.92 -0.05 -9.01
C GLU A 112 -21.62 -0.84 -9.08
N GLU A 113 -21.68 -2.14 -8.83
CA GLU A 113 -20.53 -3.02 -9.06
C GLU A 113 -20.16 -3.11 -10.55
N LYS A 114 -18.88 -3.34 -10.82
CA LYS A 114 -18.36 -3.59 -12.17
C LYS A 114 -17.45 -4.81 -12.16
N SER A 115 -17.78 -5.81 -12.96
CA SER A 115 -16.95 -7.00 -13.14
C SER A 115 -15.83 -6.83 -14.17
N LYS A 116 -15.70 -5.65 -14.81
CA LYS A 116 -14.62 -5.31 -15.75
C LYS A 116 -14.02 -3.95 -15.38
N PRO A 117 -12.71 -3.73 -15.60
CA PRO A 117 -12.09 -2.41 -15.50
C PRO A 117 -12.81 -1.38 -16.37
N VAL A 118 -13.15 -0.24 -15.75
CA VAL A 118 -13.74 0.91 -16.43
C VAL A 118 -12.86 2.12 -16.18
N LEU A 119 -12.62 2.92 -17.22
CA LEU A 119 -11.85 4.15 -17.13
C LEU A 119 -12.57 5.14 -16.19
N VAL A 120 -11.85 5.64 -15.19
CA VAL A 120 -12.25 6.76 -14.34
C VAL A 120 -11.75 8.03 -15.01
N TYR A 121 -12.68 8.90 -15.42
CA TYR A 121 -12.30 10.15 -16.08
C TYR A 121 -11.61 11.10 -15.10
N MET A 122 -10.31 11.30 -15.32
CA MET A 122 -9.47 12.25 -14.61
C MET A 122 -9.02 13.35 -15.57
N GLN A 123 -9.01 14.60 -15.11
CA GLN A 123 -8.59 15.75 -15.93
C GLN A 123 -7.08 15.82 -16.15
N LYS A 124 -6.31 15.03 -15.39
CA LYS A 124 -4.85 15.06 -15.32
C LYS A 124 -4.31 13.66 -15.17
N LYS A 125 -3.03 13.48 -15.53
CA LYS A 125 -2.30 12.22 -15.38
C LYS A 125 -2.28 11.81 -13.91
N VAL A 126 -2.74 10.59 -13.62
CA VAL A 126 -2.63 9.99 -12.28
C VAL A 126 -1.26 9.32 -12.15
N ILE A 127 -0.58 9.58 -11.03
CA ILE A 127 0.74 8.99 -10.72
C ILE A 127 0.70 8.05 -9.52
N GLN A 128 -0.29 8.20 -8.64
CA GLN A 128 -0.46 7.32 -7.49
C GLN A 128 -1.94 7.14 -7.12
N VAL A 129 -2.28 5.95 -6.63
CA VAL A 129 -3.59 5.64 -6.03
C VAL A 129 -3.45 5.00 -4.67
N ALA A 130 -4.47 5.17 -3.84
CA ALA A 130 -4.64 4.48 -2.57
C ALA A 130 -6.12 4.20 -2.28
N CYS A 131 -6.40 3.09 -1.60
CA CYS A 131 -7.76 2.68 -1.24
C CYS A 131 -7.86 2.51 0.27
N GLY A 132 -8.94 3.01 0.88
CA GLY A 132 -9.40 2.48 2.17
C GLY A 132 -10.36 1.33 1.98
N SER A 133 -11.24 1.05 2.95
CA SER A 133 -12.23 -0.03 2.80
C SER A 133 -13.17 0.20 1.62
N TYR A 134 -13.68 1.43 1.51
CA TYR A 134 -14.71 1.82 0.56
C TYR A 134 -14.52 3.24 0.04
N HIS A 135 -13.30 3.79 0.09
CA HIS A 135 -12.96 5.08 -0.50
C HIS A 135 -11.66 4.99 -1.28
N SER A 136 -11.52 5.91 -2.22
CA SER A 136 -10.48 5.91 -3.23
C SER A 136 -9.84 7.28 -3.28
N ILE A 137 -8.52 7.28 -3.40
CA ILE A 137 -7.69 8.48 -3.52
C ILE A 137 -6.82 8.35 -4.77
N ALA A 138 -6.70 9.42 -5.55
CA ALA A 138 -5.73 9.55 -6.63
C ALA A 138 -4.89 10.80 -6.46
N LEU A 139 -3.59 10.68 -6.70
CA LEU A 139 -2.62 11.77 -6.79
C LEU A 139 -2.24 11.97 -8.25
N THR A 140 -2.30 13.22 -8.71
CA THR A 140 -1.92 13.60 -10.08
C THR A 140 -0.47 14.07 -10.17
N GLU A 141 0.08 14.11 -11.39
CA GLU A 141 1.45 14.58 -11.64
C GLU A 141 1.72 16.03 -11.18
N ASP A 142 0.67 16.85 -11.13
CA ASP A 142 0.75 18.24 -10.65
C ASP A 142 0.78 18.34 -9.11
N GLY A 143 0.66 17.21 -8.41
CA GLY A 143 0.59 17.15 -6.95
C GLY A 143 -0.82 17.43 -6.39
N GLU A 144 -1.87 17.19 -7.17
CA GLU A 144 -3.26 17.35 -6.72
C GLU A 144 -3.87 16.03 -6.27
N VAL A 145 -4.66 16.09 -5.20
CA VAL A 145 -5.32 14.92 -4.63
C VAL A 145 -6.82 14.95 -4.93
N TYR A 146 -7.34 13.83 -5.42
CA TYR A 146 -8.76 13.59 -5.67
C TYR A 146 -9.25 12.45 -4.79
N ALA A 147 -10.46 12.56 -4.27
CA ALA A 147 -11.07 11.58 -3.38
C ALA A 147 -12.53 11.28 -3.78
N TRP A 148 -12.94 10.03 -3.65
CA TRP A 148 -14.32 9.58 -3.86
C TRP A 148 -14.64 8.29 -3.09
N GLY A 149 -15.91 7.90 -3.04
CA GLY A 149 -16.42 6.75 -2.30
C GLY A 149 -17.09 7.11 -0.97
N SER A 150 -16.96 6.20 0.00
CA SER A 150 -17.50 6.33 1.36
C SER A 150 -16.90 7.51 2.10
N ASN A 151 -17.73 8.25 2.84
CA ASN A 151 -17.29 9.47 3.54
C ASN A 151 -17.89 9.66 4.94
N ASN A 152 -18.43 8.60 5.54
CA ASN A 152 -19.14 8.69 6.83
C ASN A 152 -18.29 9.27 7.98
N CYS A 153 -16.96 9.19 7.87
CA CYS A 153 -16.02 9.73 8.86
C CYS A 153 -15.24 10.95 8.34
N GLY A 154 -15.57 11.47 7.15
CA GLY A 154 -14.84 12.56 6.52
C GLY A 154 -13.59 12.15 5.75
N GLN A 155 -13.38 10.85 5.48
CA GLN A 155 -12.16 10.31 4.86
C GLN A 155 -11.87 10.82 3.43
N LEU A 156 -12.82 11.54 2.80
CA LEU A 156 -12.59 12.23 1.54
C LEU A 156 -11.96 13.63 1.71
N GLY A 157 -11.98 14.21 2.91
CA GLY A 157 -11.30 15.49 3.20
C GLY A 157 -12.00 16.71 2.59
N LEU A 158 -13.29 16.59 2.28
CA LEU A 158 -14.06 17.60 1.54
C LEU A 158 -14.84 18.58 2.45
N GLY A 159 -14.70 18.48 3.76
CA GLY A 159 -15.48 19.27 4.73
C GLY A 159 -16.94 18.82 4.87
N ILE A 160 -17.28 17.66 4.32
CA ILE A 160 -18.62 17.04 4.34
C ILE A 160 -18.48 15.56 4.72
N SER A 161 -19.59 14.90 5.05
CA SER A 161 -19.63 13.49 5.47
C SER A 161 -20.48 12.57 4.56
N ASN A 162 -20.97 13.08 3.42
CA ASN A 162 -21.71 12.25 2.46
C ASN A 162 -20.79 11.66 1.40
N ASN A 163 -21.14 10.46 0.94
CA ASN A 163 -20.41 9.74 -0.09
C ASN A 163 -20.34 10.52 -1.41
N GLN A 164 -19.31 10.27 -2.19
CA GLN A 164 -19.10 10.87 -3.51
C GLN A 164 -18.93 9.77 -4.56
N ALA A 165 -19.81 9.73 -5.57
CA ALA A 165 -19.72 8.74 -6.64
C ALA A 165 -18.74 9.12 -7.77
N THR A 166 -18.12 10.29 -7.68
CA THR A 166 -17.17 10.81 -8.68
C THR A 166 -15.98 11.46 -7.99
N PRO A 167 -14.78 11.43 -8.58
CA PRO A 167 -13.60 12.10 -8.05
C PRO A 167 -13.85 13.58 -7.75
N LYS A 168 -13.56 13.99 -6.51
CA LYS A 168 -13.59 15.40 -6.08
C LYS A 168 -12.20 15.82 -5.59
N ARG A 169 -11.75 17.00 -6.03
CA ARG A 169 -10.47 17.56 -5.65
C ARG A 169 -10.47 17.98 -4.18
N VAL A 170 -9.53 17.45 -3.40
CA VAL A 170 -9.31 17.82 -2.00
C VAL A 170 -8.59 19.17 -1.96
N SER A 171 -9.35 20.26 -1.81
CA SER A 171 -8.88 21.62 -2.10
C SER A 171 -8.66 22.43 -0.82
N LEU A 172 -7.65 22.11 -0.02
CA LEU A 172 -7.49 22.76 1.31
C LEU A 172 -6.06 23.09 1.74
N ILE A 173 -5.04 22.79 0.95
CA ILE A 173 -3.67 23.18 1.28
C ILE A 173 -3.12 24.11 0.19
N PRO A 174 -3.37 25.42 0.32
CA PRO A 174 -2.80 26.39 -0.62
C PRO A 174 -1.29 26.23 -0.70
N SER A 175 -0.77 26.27 -1.93
CA SER A 175 0.67 26.35 -2.22
C SER A 175 1.53 25.14 -1.85
N LYS A 176 0.95 23.99 -1.49
CA LYS A 176 1.73 22.76 -1.26
C LYS A 176 1.43 21.71 -2.31
N LYS A 177 2.49 21.15 -2.90
CA LYS A 177 2.39 19.97 -3.78
C LYS A 177 2.46 18.70 -2.96
N ILE A 178 1.59 17.76 -3.27
CA ILE A 178 1.56 16.43 -2.65
C ILE A 178 2.46 15.50 -3.46
N VAL A 179 3.25 14.67 -2.77
CA VAL A 179 4.16 13.69 -3.38
C VAL A 179 3.80 12.25 -3.04
N SER A 180 3.01 12.02 -1.99
CA SER A 180 2.54 10.68 -1.65
C SER A 180 1.19 10.71 -0.94
N VAL A 181 0.36 9.69 -1.21
CA VAL A 181 -0.91 9.43 -0.53
C VAL A 181 -0.95 8.00 0.00
N SER A 182 -1.59 7.81 1.15
CA SER A 182 -1.81 6.50 1.76
C SER A 182 -3.15 6.46 2.50
N CYS A 183 -3.81 5.31 2.50
CA CYS A 183 -5.10 5.11 3.14
C CYS A 183 -5.01 3.98 4.16
N GLY A 184 -5.61 4.17 5.33
CA GLY A 184 -6.05 3.05 6.13
C GLY A 184 -7.54 2.78 5.89
N GLN A 185 -8.19 2.08 6.83
CA GLN A 185 -9.56 1.60 6.66
C GLN A 185 -10.57 2.71 6.30
N SER A 186 -10.57 3.78 7.10
CA SER A 186 -11.52 4.89 7.00
C SER A 186 -10.84 6.25 7.23
N PHE A 187 -9.56 6.35 6.89
CA PHE A 187 -8.78 7.58 7.02
C PHE A 187 -7.73 7.67 5.91
N THR A 188 -7.24 8.88 5.66
CA THR A 188 -6.29 9.19 4.61
C THR A 188 -5.16 10.03 5.17
N VAL A 189 -3.95 9.79 4.68
CA VAL A 189 -2.73 10.55 4.99
C VAL A 189 -2.08 10.96 3.67
N MET A 190 -1.52 12.15 3.62
CA MET A 190 -0.71 12.59 2.49
C MET A 190 0.56 13.31 2.95
N LEU A 191 1.56 13.27 2.09
CA LEU A 191 2.88 13.84 2.27
C LEU A 191 3.11 14.97 1.27
N THR A 192 3.55 16.13 1.75
CA THR A 192 3.93 17.26 0.91
C THR A 192 5.38 17.15 0.44
N THR A 193 5.70 17.89 -0.63
CA THR A 193 7.08 18.11 -1.11
C THR A 193 8.04 18.64 -0.04
N ASP A 194 7.53 19.37 0.94
CA ASP A 194 8.31 19.95 2.05
C ASP A 194 8.47 18.98 3.24
N GLY A 195 8.07 17.72 3.07
CA GLY A 195 8.21 16.68 4.11
C GLY A 195 7.16 16.75 5.22
N GLU A 196 6.04 17.47 5.01
CA GLU A 196 4.98 17.59 6.03
C GLU A 196 3.82 16.62 5.77
N LEU A 197 3.17 16.23 6.86
CA LEU A 197 2.05 15.30 6.82
C LEU A 197 0.73 15.97 7.10
N TYR A 198 -0.29 15.50 6.40
CA TYR A 198 -1.67 15.87 6.64
C TYR A 198 -2.53 14.60 6.69
N SER A 199 -3.43 14.53 7.67
CA SER A 199 -4.29 13.38 7.90
C SER A 199 -5.75 13.81 8.11
N TRP A 200 -6.69 12.95 7.71
CA TRP A 200 -8.12 13.19 7.91
C TRP A 200 -8.94 11.90 7.84
N GLY A 201 -10.21 11.97 8.25
CA GLY A 201 -11.13 10.85 8.33
C GLY A 201 -11.35 10.37 9.76
N TYR A 202 -11.51 9.04 9.91
CA TYR A 202 -11.76 8.39 11.18
C TYR A 202 -10.56 8.48 12.13
N ASN A 203 -10.79 8.82 13.40
CA ASN A 203 -9.73 9.02 14.41
C ASN A 203 -10.00 8.34 15.75
N GLY A 204 -10.93 7.38 15.84
CA GLY A 204 -11.29 6.76 17.12
C GLY A 204 -10.12 6.10 17.86
N ASN A 205 -9.08 5.66 17.13
CA ASN A 205 -7.86 5.06 17.69
C ASN A 205 -6.67 6.02 17.72
N GLY A 206 -6.84 7.29 17.39
CA GLY A 206 -5.74 8.26 17.30
C GLY A 206 -4.92 8.15 16.00
N GLN A 207 -5.40 7.43 14.99
CA GLN A 207 -4.68 7.16 13.74
C GLN A 207 -4.37 8.40 12.89
N LEU A 208 -4.97 9.55 13.20
CA LEU A 208 -4.64 10.80 12.54
C LEU A 208 -3.37 11.45 13.11
N GLY A 209 -2.91 11.09 14.30
CA GLY A 209 -1.65 11.62 14.87
C GLY A 209 -1.74 13.08 15.33
N ILE A 210 -2.95 13.59 15.56
CA ILE A 210 -3.24 15.00 15.86
C ILE A 210 -3.51 15.25 17.36
N GLU A 211 -2.95 14.41 18.23
CA GLU A 211 -3.01 14.57 19.69
C GLU A 211 -4.44 14.53 20.27
N ASN A 212 -5.37 13.92 19.55
CA ASN A 212 -6.76 13.68 19.97
C ASN A 212 -7.36 12.47 19.22
N ASN A 213 -8.62 12.14 19.50
CA ASN A 213 -9.35 11.01 18.91
C ASN A 213 -10.60 11.45 18.11
N THR A 214 -10.65 12.71 17.67
CA THR A 214 -11.79 13.27 16.95
C THR A 214 -11.60 13.15 15.43
N ASN A 215 -12.63 12.66 14.73
CA ASN A 215 -12.64 12.59 13.27
C ASN A 215 -12.42 13.96 12.64
N GLN A 216 -11.73 14.01 11.51
CA GLN A 216 -11.50 15.26 10.78
C GLN A 216 -12.15 15.17 9.40
N LEU A 217 -13.03 16.12 9.09
CA LEU A 217 -13.69 16.19 7.77
C LEU A 217 -12.80 16.82 6.69
N GLN A 218 -11.66 17.37 7.08
CA GLN A 218 -10.71 18.10 6.24
C GLN A 218 -9.28 17.69 6.61
N PRO A 219 -8.30 17.79 5.70
CA PRO A 219 -6.90 17.57 6.00
C PRO A 219 -6.42 18.46 7.15
N VAL A 220 -5.88 17.84 8.20
CA VAL A 220 -5.25 18.52 9.32
C VAL A 220 -3.77 18.17 9.33
N ARG A 221 -2.91 19.17 9.55
CA ARG A 221 -1.47 18.96 9.63
C ARG A 221 -1.15 18.10 10.87
N VAL A 222 -0.36 17.05 10.67
CA VAL A 222 0.21 16.27 11.77
C VAL A 222 1.41 17.04 12.33
N THR A 223 1.35 17.39 13.60
CA THR A 223 2.37 18.19 14.31
C THR A 223 2.91 17.42 15.51
N GLY A 224 3.47 18.14 16.50
CA GLY A 224 4.01 17.53 17.71
C GLY A 224 5.44 17.06 17.51
N SER A 225 5.71 15.79 17.81
CA SER A 225 7.03 15.17 17.73
C SER A 225 7.65 15.13 16.33
N LEU A 226 6.85 15.33 15.28
CA LEU A 226 7.31 15.43 13.89
C LEU A 226 7.65 16.87 13.48
N PHE A 227 7.49 17.86 14.36
CA PHE A 227 7.81 19.25 14.02
C PHE A 227 9.28 19.41 13.65
N GLY A 228 9.54 19.97 12.46
CA GLY A 228 10.89 20.18 11.93
C GLY A 228 11.57 18.92 11.38
N LYS A 229 10.89 17.77 11.34
CA LYS A 229 11.37 16.56 10.67
C LYS A 229 10.94 16.58 9.21
N PHE A 230 11.81 16.11 8.32
CA PHE A 230 11.47 15.91 6.91
C PHE A 230 11.04 14.45 6.72
N ILE A 231 9.76 14.24 6.39
CA ILE A 231 9.24 12.89 6.16
C ILE A 231 9.48 12.50 4.71
N GLU A 232 10.06 11.32 4.50
CA GLU A 232 10.37 10.78 3.17
C GLU A 232 9.32 9.75 2.73
N LYS A 233 8.86 8.89 3.65
CA LYS A 233 7.91 7.81 3.32
C LYS A 233 6.78 7.72 4.33
N ILE A 234 5.59 7.42 3.81
CA ILE A 234 4.38 7.11 4.59
C ILE A 234 3.85 5.74 4.20
N VAL A 235 3.41 4.95 5.19
CA VAL A 235 2.62 3.74 4.96
C VAL A 235 1.52 3.66 6.02
N CYS A 236 0.33 3.23 5.60
CA CYS A 236 -0.80 2.99 6.50
C CYS A 236 -1.08 1.50 6.56
N GLY A 237 -1.30 0.99 7.77
CA GLY A 237 -2.05 -0.25 7.94
C GLY A 237 -3.54 0.04 8.08
N MET A 238 -4.29 -0.93 8.60
CA MET A 238 -5.74 -0.80 8.77
C MET A 238 -6.14 0.42 9.62
N ALA A 239 -5.46 0.65 10.74
CA ALA A 239 -5.81 1.70 11.70
C ALA A 239 -4.58 2.35 12.37
N HIS A 240 -3.42 2.26 11.73
CA HIS A 240 -2.15 2.81 12.22
C HIS A 240 -1.33 3.36 11.06
N VAL A 241 -0.37 4.22 11.39
CA VAL A 241 0.53 4.87 10.44
C VAL A 241 1.96 4.64 10.86
N LEU A 242 2.83 4.40 9.88
CA LEU A 242 4.28 4.43 10.03
C LEU A 242 4.83 5.49 9.09
N VAL A 243 5.84 6.24 9.55
CA VAL A 243 6.54 7.21 8.72
C VAL A 243 8.04 7.14 8.93
N LEU A 244 8.77 7.32 7.83
CA LEU A 244 10.23 7.32 7.78
C LEU A 244 10.70 8.75 7.49
N THR A 245 11.64 9.25 8.31
CA THR A 245 12.31 10.53 8.06
C THR A 245 13.48 10.37 7.11
N ASP A 246 13.93 11.47 6.50
CA ASP A 246 15.13 11.55 5.66
C ASP A 246 16.43 11.12 6.37
N ILE A 247 16.44 11.25 7.69
CA ILE A 247 17.57 10.81 8.52
C ILE A 247 17.44 9.37 9.02
N GLY A 248 16.40 8.63 8.62
CA GLY A 248 16.21 7.21 8.94
C GLY A 248 15.62 6.95 10.33
N GLU A 249 14.90 7.92 10.91
CA GLU A 249 14.09 7.71 12.11
C GLU A 249 12.70 7.20 11.71
N LEU A 250 12.17 6.25 12.50
CA LEU A 250 10.86 5.66 12.26
C LEU A 250 9.89 6.05 13.36
N TYR A 251 8.74 6.62 12.99
CA TYR A 251 7.67 6.98 13.91
C TYR A 251 6.41 6.17 13.62
N SER A 252 5.62 5.90 14.66
CA SER A 252 4.33 5.22 14.54
C SER A 252 3.25 5.81 15.44
N TRP A 253 1.99 5.72 15.00
CA TRP A 253 0.82 6.05 15.81
C TRP A 253 -0.46 5.37 15.33
N GLY A 254 -1.53 5.51 16.13
CA GLY A 254 -2.85 4.94 15.90
C GLY A 254 -3.15 3.74 16.77
N ALA A 255 -3.90 2.78 16.21
CA ALA A 255 -4.26 1.54 16.88
C ALA A 255 -3.04 0.67 17.18
N ASN A 256 -3.01 0.03 18.35
CA ASN A 256 -1.88 -0.76 18.82
C ASN A 256 -2.28 -2.03 19.59
N SER A 257 -3.53 -2.48 19.51
CA SER A 257 -4.01 -3.63 20.30
C SER A 257 -3.22 -4.92 20.08
N TYR A 258 -2.46 -5.01 18.99
CA TYR A 258 -1.62 -6.16 18.64
C TYR A 258 -0.12 -5.81 18.57
N GLY A 259 0.29 -4.66 19.09
CA GLY A 259 1.70 -4.24 19.07
C GLY A 259 2.18 -3.68 17.73
N GLN A 260 1.28 -3.41 16.77
CA GLN A 260 1.63 -2.95 15.41
C GLN A 260 2.37 -1.60 15.37
N LEU A 261 2.42 -0.86 16.48
CA LEU A 261 3.23 0.35 16.60
C LEU A 261 4.68 0.07 16.98
N GLY A 262 5.02 -1.11 17.50
CA GLY A 262 6.41 -1.46 17.83
C GLY A 262 6.96 -0.77 19.08
N LEU A 263 6.08 -0.23 19.94
CA LEU A 263 6.44 0.62 21.09
C LEU A 263 6.64 -0.15 22.40
N GLY A 264 6.70 -1.49 22.35
CA GLY A 264 6.80 -2.33 23.55
C GLY A 264 5.52 -2.39 24.40
N THR A 265 4.40 -1.90 23.86
CA THR A 265 3.09 -1.87 24.55
C THR A 265 1.96 -2.20 23.57
N THR A 266 0.74 -2.38 24.10
CA THR A 266 -0.50 -2.57 23.32
C THR A 266 -1.43 -1.35 23.37
N HIS A 267 -0.94 -0.21 23.86
CA HIS A 267 -1.75 1.01 24.00
C HIS A 267 -1.75 1.81 22.70
N ASN A 268 -2.94 2.23 22.26
CA ASN A 268 -3.08 3.17 21.15
C ASN A 268 -2.38 4.49 21.48
N THR A 269 -1.85 5.18 20.47
CA THR A 269 -1.30 6.53 20.62
C THR A 269 -1.88 7.46 19.56
N SER A 270 -2.30 8.66 19.97
CA SER A 270 -2.75 9.73 19.08
C SER A 270 -1.62 10.70 18.72
N VAL A 271 -0.41 10.44 19.19
CA VAL A 271 0.79 11.24 18.96
C VAL A 271 1.81 10.38 18.21
N PRO A 272 2.47 10.89 17.15
CA PRO A 272 3.57 10.18 16.53
C PRO A 272 4.67 9.88 17.55
N THR A 273 5.04 8.61 17.69
CA THR A 273 6.02 8.18 18.69
C THR A 273 7.19 7.51 17.97
N LEU A 274 8.42 7.88 18.35
CA LEU A 274 9.64 7.30 17.81
C LEU A 274 9.73 5.81 18.20
N ILE A 275 9.96 4.95 17.21
CA ILE A 275 10.26 3.54 17.42
C ILE A 275 11.77 3.40 17.64
N ASN A 276 12.16 3.21 18.90
CA ASN A 276 13.55 2.97 19.24
C ASN A 276 13.93 1.53 18.87
N THR A 277 14.92 1.37 18.02
CA THR A 277 15.64 0.10 17.86
C THR A 277 16.76 0.02 18.91
N THR A 278 17.05 -1.18 19.39
CA THR A 278 18.22 -1.43 20.25
C THR A 278 19.54 -1.39 19.47
N THR A 279 19.48 -1.16 18.16
CA THR A 279 20.61 -1.05 17.25
C THR A 279 20.86 0.43 16.94
N ASP A 280 22.14 0.85 16.88
CA ASP A 280 22.58 2.13 16.31
C ASP A 280 22.37 2.22 14.77
N ASP A 281 21.54 1.35 14.22
CA ASP A 281 21.25 1.23 12.79
C ASP A 281 19.97 1.98 12.45
N ARG A 282 19.96 2.62 11.28
CA ARG A 282 18.87 3.49 10.84
C ARG A 282 17.96 2.77 9.87
N TRP A 283 16.70 3.18 9.80
CA TRP A 283 15.74 2.62 8.86
C TRP A 283 15.99 3.14 7.45
N SER A 284 15.87 2.26 6.46
CA SER A 284 16.00 2.58 5.03
C SER A 284 14.70 2.40 4.27
N ASP A 285 13.83 1.47 4.70
CA ASP A 285 12.50 1.34 4.13
C ASP A 285 11.50 0.76 5.14
N ILE A 286 10.21 1.02 4.90
CA ILE A 286 9.09 0.60 5.74
C ILE A 286 7.90 0.11 4.91
N ALA A 287 7.13 -0.81 5.49
CA ALA A 287 5.88 -1.31 4.93
C ALA A 287 4.88 -1.65 6.04
N ALA A 288 3.59 -1.58 5.71
CA ALA A 288 2.51 -1.94 6.60
C ALA A 288 1.49 -2.81 5.87
N HIS A 289 0.86 -3.71 6.61
CA HIS A 289 -0.16 -4.59 6.08
C HIS A 289 -1.52 -3.89 6.05
N HIS A 290 -2.16 -3.84 4.87
CA HIS A 290 -3.40 -3.08 4.67
C HIS A 290 -4.60 -3.64 5.46
N TYR A 291 -4.69 -4.97 5.60
CA TYR A 291 -5.84 -5.67 6.23
C TYR A 291 -5.64 -6.13 7.67
N ASN A 292 -4.41 -6.07 8.18
CA ASN A 292 -4.05 -6.71 9.45
C ASN A 292 -3.04 -5.81 10.15
N HIS A 293 -2.69 -6.18 11.36
CA HIS A 293 -1.94 -5.35 12.28
C HIS A 293 -0.45 -5.70 12.23
N ILE A 294 0.13 -5.84 11.03
CA ILE A 294 1.56 -6.12 10.85
C ILE A 294 2.25 -4.90 10.28
N SER A 295 3.42 -4.61 10.83
CA SER A 295 4.34 -3.57 10.40
C SER A 295 5.70 -4.21 10.15
N ALA A 296 6.42 -3.68 9.16
CA ALA A 296 7.72 -4.16 8.77
C ALA A 296 8.64 -3.01 8.41
N GLY A 297 9.94 -3.22 8.59
CA GLY A 297 10.97 -2.26 8.23
C GLY A 297 12.28 -2.95 7.91
N VAL A 298 13.09 -2.30 7.11
CA VAL A 298 14.46 -2.72 6.80
C VAL A 298 15.41 -1.57 7.14
N THR A 299 16.57 -1.93 7.64
CA THR A 299 17.61 -0.99 8.03
C THR A 299 18.60 -0.73 6.90
N ILE A 300 19.46 0.28 7.06
CA ILE A 300 20.52 0.57 6.08
C ILE A 300 21.50 -0.60 5.94
N SER A 301 21.74 -1.38 7.02
CA SER A 301 22.56 -2.59 6.93
C SER A 301 21.88 -3.78 6.24
N GLY A 302 20.61 -3.65 5.85
CA GLY A 302 19.84 -4.69 5.20
C GLY A 302 19.15 -5.68 6.16
N LYS A 303 19.19 -5.43 7.49
CA LYS A 303 18.43 -6.26 8.45
C LYS A 303 16.95 -5.94 8.38
N ILE A 304 16.13 -6.99 8.38
CA ILE A 304 14.67 -6.90 8.22
C ILE A 304 13.99 -7.20 9.55
N TYR A 305 13.01 -6.37 9.89
CA TYR A 305 12.26 -6.43 11.12
C TYR A 305 10.76 -6.51 10.85
N MET A 306 10.05 -7.19 11.74
CA MET A 306 8.58 -7.24 11.74
C MET A 306 8.04 -7.16 13.17
N TRP A 307 6.86 -6.57 13.32
CA TRP A 307 6.15 -6.45 14.58
C TRP A 307 4.64 -6.32 14.35
N GLY A 308 3.86 -6.47 15.43
CA GLY A 308 2.41 -6.54 15.38
C GLY A 308 1.85 -7.97 15.42
N HIS A 309 0.72 -8.20 14.77
CA HIS A 309 -0.03 -9.46 14.81
C HIS A 309 0.49 -10.49 13.79
N CYS A 310 1.41 -11.36 14.21
CA CYS A 310 2.09 -12.31 13.33
C CYS A 310 1.74 -13.75 13.72
N HIS A 311 1.02 -14.48 12.87
CA HIS A 311 0.59 -15.87 13.14
C HIS A 311 -0.12 -16.09 14.50
N GLY A 312 -0.99 -15.16 14.90
CA GLY A 312 -1.67 -15.23 16.21
C GLY A 312 -0.82 -14.75 17.39
N LEU A 313 0.45 -14.39 17.16
CA LEU A 313 1.33 -13.82 18.16
C LEU A 313 1.31 -12.29 18.09
N THR A 314 1.36 -11.66 19.26
CA THR A 314 1.52 -10.20 19.40
C THR A 314 2.98 -9.87 19.64
N ILE A 315 3.62 -9.24 18.66
CA ILE A 315 5.03 -8.84 18.71
C ILE A 315 5.10 -7.35 19.00
N LEU A 316 5.47 -6.98 20.23
CA LEU A 316 5.33 -5.61 20.74
C LEU A 316 6.43 -4.64 20.29
N SER A 317 7.57 -5.15 19.85
CA SER A 317 8.73 -4.38 19.43
C SER A 317 9.31 -4.95 18.14
N PRO A 318 9.97 -4.15 17.28
CA PRO A 318 10.60 -4.65 16.06
C PRO A 318 11.47 -5.87 16.33
N ARG A 319 11.15 -6.99 15.66
CA ARG A 319 11.87 -8.25 15.79
C ARG A 319 12.54 -8.60 14.47
N GLU A 320 13.85 -8.80 14.52
CA GLU A 320 14.63 -9.21 13.36
C GLU A 320 14.15 -10.58 12.86
N VAL A 321 14.03 -10.73 11.53
CA VAL A 321 13.58 -11.95 10.88
C VAL A 321 14.48 -12.30 9.70
N ALA A 322 14.73 -13.60 9.51
CA ALA A 322 15.54 -14.14 8.42
C ALA A 322 14.70 -14.34 7.16
N VAL A 323 14.31 -13.23 6.52
CA VAL A 323 13.71 -13.21 5.17
C VAL A 323 14.58 -12.37 4.24
N ASN A 324 14.33 -12.39 2.93
CA ASN A 324 15.19 -11.72 1.95
C ASN A 324 14.85 -10.23 1.74
N ASN A 325 13.57 -9.86 1.90
CA ASN A 325 13.06 -8.51 1.68
C ASN A 325 11.73 -8.32 2.45
N LEU A 326 11.17 -7.10 2.40
CA LEU A 326 9.89 -6.79 3.03
C LEU A 326 8.72 -7.61 2.48
N ASP A 327 8.76 -7.99 1.19
CA ASP A 327 7.75 -8.87 0.59
C ASP A 327 7.75 -10.25 1.27
N GLY A 328 8.94 -10.76 1.62
CA GLY A 328 9.13 -11.97 2.42
C GLY A 328 8.45 -11.91 3.79
N VAL A 329 8.38 -10.73 4.43
CA VAL A 329 7.66 -10.57 5.70
C VAL A 329 6.18 -10.85 5.51
N PHE A 330 5.55 -10.24 4.50
CA PHE A 330 4.11 -10.40 4.29
C PHE A 330 3.74 -11.74 3.67
N SER A 331 4.60 -12.33 2.84
CA SER A 331 4.38 -13.68 2.33
C SER A 331 4.50 -14.74 3.43
N CYS A 332 5.42 -14.55 4.40
CA CYS A 332 5.64 -15.53 5.46
C CYS A 332 4.73 -15.33 6.67
N PHE A 333 4.42 -14.09 7.06
CA PHE A 333 3.74 -13.78 8.32
C PHE A 333 2.40 -13.06 8.14
N GLY A 334 2.09 -12.59 6.93
CA GLY A 334 0.83 -11.93 6.58
C GLY A 334 -0.35 -12.87 6.75
N MET A 335 -1.43 -12.34 7.33
CA MET A 335 -2.72 -13.02 7.44
C MET A 335 -3.83 -12.00 7.15
N PRO A 336 -4.37 -11.93 5.92
CA PRO A 336 -4.00 -12.72 4.73
C PRO A 336 -2.58 -12.45 4.19
N GLN A 337 -2.06 -13.32 3.31
CA GLN A 337 -0.78 -13.07 2.63
C GLN A 337 -1.02 -12.18 1.41
N ILE A 338 -0.88 -10.87 1.60
CA ILE A 338 -1.07 -9.86 0.54
C ILE A 338 0.17 -8.98 0.32
N MET A 339 0.27 -8.44 -0.89
CA MET A 339 1.35 -7.54 -1.30
C MET A 339 1.02 -6.07 -0.98
N TYR A 340 2.04 -5.30 -0.59
CA TYR A 340 1.92 -3.85 -0.37
C TYR A 340 2.35 -3.03 -1.62
N LYS A 341 3.00 -3.68 -2.58
CA LYS A 341 3.42 -3.14 -3.89
C LYS A 341 3.52 -4.28 -4.90
N PHE A 342 3.65 -3.96 -6.18
CA PHE A 342 3.98 -4.97 -7.19
C PHE A 342 5.35 -5.60 -6.92
N ILE A 343 5.44 -6.90 -7.15
CA ILE A 343 6.74 -7.53 -7.46
C ILE A 343 7.01 -7.26 -8.94
N ASP A 344 8.16 -6.66 -9.24
CA ASP A 344 8.70 -6.48 -10.58
C ASP A 344 9.87 -7.44 -10.78
N ILE A 345 9.62 -8.52 -11.51
CA ILE A 345 10.55 -9.66 -11.61
C ILE A 345 11.84 -9.26 -12.34
N ASP A 346 11.72 -8.45 -13.39
CA ASP A 346 12.87 -8.00 -14.18
C ASP A 346 13.76 -7.06 -13.34
N HIS A 347 13.15 -6.19 -12.53
CA HIS A 347 13.92 -5.28 -11.67
C HIS A 347 14.64 -6.03 -10.53
N GLU A 348 13.99 -7.00 -9.89
CA GLU A 348 14.58 -7.79 -8.80
C GLU A 348 15.76 -8.65 -9.28
N GLU A 349 15.65 -9.30 -10.45
CA GLU A 349 16.76 -10.08 -11.02
C GLU A 349 17.96 -9.18 -11.34
N ASN A 350 17.72 -7.98 -11.88
CA ASN A 350 18.79 -7.01 -12.16
C ASN A 350 19.45 -6.45 -10.88
N GLN A 351 18.69 -6.20 -9.82
CA GLN A 351 19.27 -5.81 -8.52
C GLN A 351 20.11 -6.95 -7.93
N THR A 352 19.59 -8.17 -7.94
CA THR A 352 20.31 -9.35 -7.44
C THR A 352 21.64 -9.56 -8.17
N ILE A 353 21.66 -9.40 -9.50
CA ILE A 353 22.88 -9.49 -10.31
C ILE A 353 23.87 -8.38 -9.92
N LYS A 354 23.41 -7.13 -9.77
CA LYS A 354 24.26 -6.01 -9.35
C LYS A 354 24.89 -6.25 -7.97
N GLU A 355 24.12 -6.77 -7.01
CA GLU A 355 24.60 -7.10 -5.67
C GLU A 355 25.60 -8.25 -5.69
N ALA A 356 25.34 -9.31 -6.47
CA ALA A 356 26.26 -10.42 -6.63
C ALA A 356 27.59 -9.99 -7.26
N ILE A 357 27.54 -9.08 -8.24
CA ILE A 357 28.72 -8.47 -8.86
C ILE A 357 29.46 -7.60 -7.83
N ALA A 358 28.77 -6.73 -7.09
CA ALA A 358 29.40 -5.90 -6.06
C ALA A 358 30.09 -6.74 -4.96
N LYS A 359 29.47 -7.85 -4.56
CA LYS A 359 30.03 -8.78 -3.58
C LYS A 359 31.28 -9.50 -4.11
N SER A 360 31.28 -9.94 -5.37
CA SER A 360 32.45 -10.60 -5.96
C SER A 360 33.65 -9.67 -6.11
N PHE A 361 33.40 -8.37 -6.39
CA PHE A 361 34.45 -7.36 -6.38
C PHE A 361 35.03 -7.13 -4.98
N ASN A 362 34.20 -7.10 -3.93
CA ASN A 362 34.67 -6.93 -2.56
C ASN A 362 35.47 -8.15 -2.05
N GLU A 363 35.09 -9.37 -2.45
CA GLU A 363 35.85 -10.58 -2.12
C GLU A 363 37.21 -10.62 -2.83
N SER A 364 37.30 -10.10 -4.07
CA SER A 364 38.56 -10.05 -4.83
C SER A 364 39.61 -9.08 -4.27
N VAL A 365 39.21 -8.08 -3.48
CA VAL A 365 40.15 -7.16 -2.81
C VAL A 365 40.68 -7.77 -1.51
N SER A 366 39.95 -8.72 -0.91
CA SER A 366 40.36 -9.43 0.31
C SER A 366 41.33 -10.61 0.06
N SER A 367 41.59 -10.99 -1.19
CA SER A 367 42.50 -12.09 -1.55
C SER A 367 43.90 -11.64 -2.00
N PHE A 368 44.22 -10.33 -1.90
CA PHE A 368 45.53 -9.75 -2.23
C PHE A 368 46.22 -9.02 -1.06
N LEU A 369 45.81 -9.28 0.19
CA LEU A 369 46.54 -8.94 1.41
C LEU A 369 46.74 -10.22 2.23
#